data_AF-A0A9W7M0S8-F1
#
_entry.id   AF-A0A9W7M0S8-F1
#
_cell.length_a   1.000
_cell.length_b   1.000
_cell.length_c   1.000
_cell.angle_alpha   90.00
_cell.angle_beta   90.00
_cell.angle_gamma   90.00
#
_symmetry.space_group_name_H-M   'P 1'
#
loop_
_entity.id
_entity.type
_entity.pdbx_description
1 polymer ?
#
loop_
_entity_poly.entity_id
_entity_poly.type
_entity_poly.pdbx_seq_one_letter_code
_entity_poly.pdbx_strand_id
1 'polypeptide(L)' 'MLCCWVEDPNSEAFKLHLPRLYDYLWVAKDGMKMQGYNGSQLWDTAFAVQAILSTNLTEDNVALYRFIYERMK' A
#
# COMPACT_ATOMS: atom_id res chain seq x y z
N MET A 1 -11.98 -12.46 7.62
CA MET A 1 -11.56 -12.48 9.04
C MET A 1 -12.68 -12.91 9.98
N LEU A 2 -13.69 -12.08 10.29
CA LEU A 2 -14.72 -12.44 11.28
C LEU A 2 -15.51 -13.69 10.89
N CYS A 3 -16.00 -13.79 9.65
CA CYS A 3 -16.72 -14.98 9.19
C CYS A 3 -15.85 -16.25 9.28
N CYS A 4 -14.60 -16.17 8.82
CA CYS A 4 -13.65 -17.28 8.92
C CYS A 4 -13.38 -17.73 10.37
N TRP A 5 -13.40 -16.79 11.31
CA TRP A 5 -13.27 -17.09 12.74
C TRP A 5 -14.52 -17.74 13.33
N VAL A 6 -15.71 -17.25 12.96
CA VAL A 6 -17.00 -17.84 13.39
C VAL A 6 -17.14 -19.28 12.89
N GLU A 7 -16.67 -19.57 11.69
CA GLU A 7 -16.68 -20.91 11.10
C GLU A 7 -15.71 -21.87 11.81
N ASP A 8 -14.44 -21.50 11.93
CA ASP A 8 -13.44 -22.25 12.69
C ASP A 8 -12.29 -21.32 13.15
N PRO A 9 -12.18 -21.03 14.47
CA PRO A 9 -11.12 -20.20 15.03
C PRO A 9 -9.69 -20.73 14.80
N ASN A 10 -9.51 -22.02 14.48
CA ASN A 10 -8.21 -22.64 14.24
C ASN A 10 -7.89 -22.81 12.75
N SER A 11 -8.79 -22.38 11.87
CA SER A 11 -8.64 -22.53 10.42
C SER A 11 -7.42 -21.80 9.88
N GLU A 12 -6.84 -22.34 8.81
CA GLU A 12 -5.74 -21.69 8.10
C GLU A 12 -6.17 -20.34 7.51
N ALA A 13 -7.41 -20.25 7.00
CA ALA A 13 -7.96 -19.00 6.47
C ALA A 13 -7.99 -17.88 7.51
N PHE A 14 -8.39 -18.17 8.75
CA PHE A 14 -8.35 -17.17 9.83
C PHE A 14 -6.90 -16.79 10.18
N LYS A 15 -6.00 -17.77 10.30
CA LYS A 15 -4.58 -17.53 10.60
C LYS A 15 -3.91 -16.63 9.54
N LEU A 16 -4.25 -16.79 8.27
CA LEU A 16 -3.74 -15.95 7.18
C LEU A 16 -4.29 -14.51 7.20
N HIS A 17 -5.45 -14.27 7.82
CA HIS A 17 -5.98 -12.92 7.99
C HIS A 17 -5.29 -12.10 9.09
N LEU A 18 -4.84 -12.75 10.17
CA LEU A 18 -4.21 -12.06 11.30
C LEU A 18 -3.01 -11.17 10.92
N PRO A 19 -2.01 -11.64 10.15
CA PRO A 19 -0.90 -10.78 9.75
C PRO A 19 -1.33 -9.65 8.81
N ARG A 20 -2.47 -9.78 8.13
CA ARG A 20 -3.00 -8.75 7.20
C ARG A 20 -3.66 -7.57 7.91
N LEU A 21 -3.92 -7.67 9.21
CA LEU A 21 -4.40 -6.52 9.99
C LEU A 21 -3.39 -5.37 9.97
N TYR A 22 -2.10 -5.68 10.00
CA TYR A 22 -1.03 -4.68 9.97
C TYR A 22 -0.98 -3.90 8.65
N ASP A 23 -1.43 -4.52 7.54
CA ASP A 23 -1.50 -3.85 6.23
C ASP A 23 -2.48 -2.65 6.25
N TYR A 24 -3.42 -2.61 7.21
CA TYR A 24 -4.40 -1.53 7.38
C TYR A 24 -4.05 -0.55 8.51
N LEU A 25 -3.03 -0.81 9.32
CA LEU A 25 -2.69 0.06 10.45
C LEU A 25 -1.60 1.07 10.05
N TRP A 26 -1.85 2.34 10.34
CA TRP A 26 -0.92 3.44 10.07
C TRP A 26 -0.73 4.32 11.31
N VAL A 27 0.50 4.72 11.60
CA VAL A 27 0.82 5.64 12.70
C VAL A 27 0.88 7.06 12.15
N ALA A 28 -0.13 7.87 12.47
CA ALA A 28 -0.19 9.29 12.17
C ALA A 28 0.34 10.14 13.35
N LYS A 29 0.43 11.46 13.15
CA LYS A 29 0.90 12.41 14.18
C LYS A 29 0.06 12.37 15.46
N ASP A 30 -1.21 12.02 15.34
CA ASP A 30 -2.19 11.91 16.43
C ASP A 30 -2.45 10.45 16.87
N GLY A 31 -1.60 9.51 16.45
CA GLY A 31 -1.63 8.12 16.89
C GLY A 31 -1.98 7.13 15.79
N MET A 32 -2.24 5.89 16.19
CA MET A 32 -2.52 4.78 15.29
C MET A 32 -3.95 4.85 14.74
N LYS A 33 -4.09 4.66 13.43
CA LYS A 33 -5.36 4.69 12.69
C LYS A 33 -5.49 3.47 11.80
N MET A 34 -6.74 3.13 11.49
CA MET A 34 -7.05 2.16 10.45
C MET A 34 -7.30 2.90 9.13
N GLN A 35 -6.56 2.52 8.11
CA GLN A 35 -6.67 3.05 6.77
C GLN A 35 -7.93 2.49 6.07
N GLY A 36 -8.51 3.24 5.13
CA GLY A 36 -9.68 2.79 4.35
C GLY A 36 -9.36 1.66 3.36
N TYR A 37 -8.08 1.49 3.03
CA TYR A 37 -7.49 0.48 2.16
C TYR A 37 -6.10 0.13 2.70
N ASN A 38 -5.48 -0.94 2.24
CA ASN A 38 -4.10 -1.32 2.61
C ASN A 38 -3.01 -0.33 2.15
N GLY A 39 -3.43 0.76 1.51
CA GLY A 39 -2.64 1.93 1.15
C GLY A 39 -3.04 2.45 -0.23
N SER A 40 -2.54 3.64 -0.56
CA SER A 40 -2.72 4.30 -1.85
C SER A 40 -1.45 4.26 -2.69
N GLN A 41 -0.52 3.34 -2.41
CA GLN A 41 0.84 3.34 -2.94
C GLN A 41 0.86 3.40 -4.47
N LEU A 42 0.06 2.57 -5.14
CA LEU A 42 -0.01 2.53 -6.60
C LEU A 42 -0.63 3.82 -7.15
N TRP A 43 -1.73 4.28 -6.55
CA TRP A 43 -2.44 5.49 -6.96
C TRP A 43 -1.54 6.72 -6.86
N ASP A 44 -0.95 6.94 -5.69
CA ASP A 44 -0.07 8.09 -5.42
C ASP A 44 1.17 8.05 -6.31
N THR A 45 1.77 6.87 -6.52
CA THR A 45 2.92 6.71 -7.41
C THR A 45 2.57 7.05 -8.85
N ALA A 46 1.44 6.55 -9.37
CA ALA A 46 1.00 6.80 -10.74
C ALA A 46 0.74 8.30 -10.98
N PHE A 47 0.11 9.00 -10.04
CA PHE A 47 -0.11 10.45 -10.17
C PHE A 47 1.16 11.26 -10.01
N ALA A 48 2.06 10.87 -9.11
CA ALA A 48 3.36 11.52 -8.96
C ALA A 48 4.18 11.43 -10.25
N VAL A 49 4.25 10.24 -10.87
CA VAL A 49 4.92 10.03 -12.16
C VAL A 49 4.32 10.92 -13.25
N GLN A 50 2.99 10.95 -13.38
CA GLN A 50 2.32 11.80 -14.36
C GLN A 50 2.59 13.30 -14.13
N ALA A 51 2.64 13.74 -12.87
CA ALA A 51 2.96 15.12 -12.53
C ALA A 51 4.39 15.50 -12.93
N ILE A 52 5.39 14.67 -12.60
CA ILE A 52 6.80 14.94 -12.94
C ILE A 52 7.00 15.01 -14.45
N LEU A 53 6.38 14.09 -15.21
CA LEU A 53 6.40 14.11 -16.68
C LEU A 53 5.77 15.38 -17.26
N SER A 54 4.73 15.91 -16.61
CA SER A 54 4.04 17.12 -17.06
C SER A 54 4.82 18.41 -16.77
N THR A 55 5.80 18.37 -15.86
CA THR A 55 6.57 19.56 -15.42
C THR A 55 7.97 19.65 -16.04
N ASN A 56 8.31 18.81 -17.03
CA ASN A 56 9.66 18.73 -17.63
C ASN A 56 10.78 18.45 -16.62
N LEU A 57 10.48 17.86 -15.46
CA LEU A 57 11.47 17.50 -14.43
C LEU A 57 12.05 16.10 -14.66
N THR A 58 12.00 15.60 -15.90
CA THR A 58 12.29 14.20 -16.20
C THR A 58 13.76 13.87 -16.05
N GLU A 59 14.65 14.77 -16.49
CA GLU A 59 16.11 14.57 -16.47
C GLU A 59 16.66 14.49 -15.04
N ASP A 60 16.10 15.29 -14.12
CA ASP A 60 16.48 15.28 -12.71
C ASP A 60 16.02 14.02 -11.97
N ASN A 61 15.08 13.26 -12.55
CA ASN A 61 14.39 12.15 -11.87
C ASN A 61 14.62 10.77 -12.52
N VAL A 62 15.63 10.61 -13.39
CA VAL A 62 15.90 9.36 -14.12
C VAL A 62 16.03 8.14 -13.19
N ALA A 63 16.73 8.28 -12.06
CA ALA A 63 16.89 7.20 -11.08
C ALA A 63 15.56 6.79 -10.42
N LEU A 64 14.71 7.78 -10.12
CA LEU A 64 13.37 7.56 -9.56
C LEU A 64 12.49 6.77 -10.54
N TYR A 65 12.50 7.12 -11.82
CA TYR A 65 11.73 6.40 -12.84
C TYR A 65 12.17 4.94 -12.97
N ARG A 66 13.48 4.68 -12.96
CA ARG A 66 13.99 3.29 -13.01
C ARG A 66 13.53 2.50 -11.79
N PHE A 67 13.59 3.09 -10.60
CA PHE A 67 13.11 2.45 -9.38
C PHE A 67 11.60 2.13 -9.45
N ILE A 68 10.79 3.08 -9.92
CA ILE A 68 9.34 2.90 -10.06
C ILE A 68 9.01 1.82 -11.10
N TYR A 69 9.70 1.81 -12.24
CA TYR A 69 9.49 0.81 -13.29
C TYR A 69 9.73 -0.63 -12.79
N GLU A 70 10.80 -0.86 -12.01
CA GLU A 70 11.08 -2.18 -11.44
C GLU A 70 10.08 -2.60 -10.35
N ARG A 71 9.48 -1.63 -9.65
CA ARG A 71 8.50 -1.87 -8.56
C ARG A 71 7.06 -2.05 -9.04
N MET A 72 6.73 -1.57 -10.24
CA MET A 72 5.38 -1.69 -10.82
C MET A 72 5.25 -2.83 -11.83
N LYS A 73 6.32 -3.60 -12.09
CA LYS A 73 6.23 -4.91 -12.75
C LYS A 73 5.66 -5.97 -11.82
#